data_AF-A0A1V3ISE4-F1
#
_entry.id   AF-A0A1V3ISE4-F1
#
_cell.length_a   1.000
_cell.length_b   1.000
_cell.length_c   1.000
_cell.angle_alpha   90.00
_cell.angle_beta   90.00
_cell.angle_gamma   90.00
#
_symmetry.space_group_name_H-M   'P 1'
#
loop_
_entity.id
_entity.type
_entity.pdbx_description
1 polymer ?
#
loop_
_entity_poly.entity_id
_entity_poly.type
_entity_poly.pdbx_seq_one_letter_code
_entity_poly.pdbx_strand_id
1 'polypeptide(L)'
;YVSPKDFRKNAFSAIDSYVLPKQADLRKQIKEAKTEEEKTALYNEIYKLQYQKRLLETVVGIVAGSPDVAITQGTLQLAATKMREETLKNSRLFKGIKDAKTGQILRNDSYDSGYFDGVKLGGVRIDVDVICNSGMGSCSQNDDGSLTFNGTNNYTLKDAIDPVQNEKAGGLYGETGGFQSVKGEWNLHFKRFPYEIGSLSDFAVESFAGTHDLLGGQVWKWYDKLGNTSQKTPVQSALALGTTVLAIPVSAPFAMADVMSSDFLEVLMQIGGH
;
A
#
# COMPACT_ATOMS: atom_id res chain seq x y z
N TYR A 1 25.95 8.05 -33.32
CA TYR A 1 24.68 7.31 -33.21
C TYR A 1 24.49 6.90 -31.76
N VAL A 2 23.39 7.29 -31.13
CA VAL A 2 23.02 6.82 -29.78
C VAL A 2 22.25 5.51 -29.97
N SER A 3 22.59 4.44 -29.24
CA SER A 3 21.85 3.19 -29.35
C SER A 3 20.43 3.36 -28.77
N PRO A 4 19.42 2.57 -29.20
CA PRO A 4 18.07 2.67 -28.62
C PRO A 4 18.05 2.43 -27.10
N LYS A 5 18.93 1.55 -26.59
CA LYS A 5 19.12 1.32 -25.15
C LYS A 5 19.68 2.55 -24.44
N ASP A 6 20.70 3.19 -25.00
CA ASP A 6 21.28 4.42 -24.43
C ASP A 6 20.29 5.59 -24.48
N PHE A 7 19.50 5.69 -25.56
CA PHE A 7 18.43 6.68 -25.68
C PHE A 7 17.38 6.47 -24.58
N ARG A 8 16.86 5.24 -24.42
CA ARG A 8 15.89 4.91 -23.36
C ARG A 8 16.44 5.24 -21.98
N LYS A 9 17.66 4.81 -21.67
CA LYS A 9 18.32 5.08 -20.39
C LYS A 9 18.45 6.57 -20.10
N ASN A 10 18.92 7.36 -21.07
CA ASN A 10 19.08 8.80 -20.91
C ASN A 10 17.73 9.51 -20.74
N ALA A 11 16.72 9.12 -21.52
CA ALA A 11 15.37 9.69 -21.44
C ALA A 11 14.68 9.35 -20.10
N PHE A 12 14.78 8.10 -19.64
CA PHE A 12 14.29 7.70 -18.31
C PHE A 12 15.00 8.48 -17.20
N SER A 13 16.32 8.62 -17.27
CA SER A 13 17.07 9.45 -16.32
C SER A 13 16.61 10.90 -16.29
N ALA A 14 16.25 11.48 -17.45
CA ALA A 14 15.73 12.84 -17.53
C ALA A 14 14.32 12.95 -16.92
N ILE A 15 13.45 11.96 -17.19
CA ILE A 15 12.12 11.86 -16.57
C ILE A 15 12.26 11.76 -15.05
N ASP A 16 13.10 10.86 -14.54
CA ASP A 16 13.32 10.65 -13.11
C ASP A 16 13.89 11.91 -12.44
N SER A 17 14.86 12.58 -13.07
CA SER A 17 15.43 13.83 -12.55
C SER A 17 14.40 14.94 -12.41
N TYR A 18 13.34 14.93 -13.22
CA TYR A 18 12.23 15.88 -13.14
C TYR A 18 11.15 15.45 -12.13
N VAL A 19 10.82 14.16 -12.09
CA VAL A 19 9.68 13.63 -11.31
C VAL A 19 10.04 13.34 -9.86
N LEU A 20 11.15 12.65 -9.60
CA LEU A 20 11.48 12.15 -8.25
C LEU A 20 11.63 13.29 -7.21
N PRO A 21 12.27 14.43 -7.51
CA PRO A 21 12.34 15.54 -6.56
C PRO A 21 10.97 16.12 -6.24
N LYS A 22 10.06 16.21 -7.22
CA LYS A 22 8.69 16.70 -7.02
C LYS A 22 7.86 15.73 -6.18
N GLN A 23 8.00 14.42 -6.39
CA GLN A 23 7.35 13.42 -5.53
C GLN A 23 7.91 13.48 -4.09
N ALA A 24 9.22 13.68 -3.92
CA ALA A 24 9.80 13.86 -2.60
C ALA A 24 9.25 15.11 -1.88
N ASP A 25 9.12 16.23 -2.59
CA ASP A 25 8.53 17.45 -2.04
C ASP A 25 7.05 17.28 -1.69
N LEU A 26 6.25 16.67 -2.57
CA LEU A 26 4.84 16.37 -2.31
C LEU A 26 4.68 15.44 -1.10
N ARG A 27 5.51 14.39 -0.94
CA ARG A 27 5.50 13.54 0.25
C ARG A 27 5.79 14.32 1.53
N LYS A 28 6.72 15.29 1.47
CA LYS A 28 6.98 16.17 2.62
C LYS A 28 5.75 17.03 2.95
N GLN A 29 5.15 17.66 1.94
CA GLN A 29 3.93 18.45 2.13
C GLN A 29 2.76 17.61 2.68
N ILE A 30 2.60 16.36 2.23
CA ILE A 30 1.56 15.43 2.73
C ILE A 30 1.73 15.16 4.23
N LYS A 31 2.97 15.02 4.70
CA LYS A 31 3.26 14.82 6.14
C LYS A 31 3.01 16.07 6.96
N GLU A 32 3.24 17.25 6.39
CA GLU A 32 3.06 18.55 7.05
C GLU A 32 1.61 19.06 7.00
N ALA A 33 0.78 18.51 6.10
CA ALA A 33 -0.62 18.88 5.92
C ALA A 33 -1.45 18.63 7.20
N LYS A 34 -2.29 19.61 7.53
CA LYS A 34 -3.05 19.64 8.80
C LYS A 34 -4.47 19.13 8.63
N THR A 35 -4.99 19.13 7.41
CA THR A 35 -6.36 18.72 7.10
C THR A 35 -6.36 17.55 6.10
N GLU A 36 -7.43 16.76 6.12
CA GLU A 36 -7.57 15.67 5.15
C GLU A 36 -7.89 16.19 3.75
N GLU A 37 -8.47 17.38 3.64
CA GLU A 37 -8.71 18.10 2.39
C GLU A 37 -7.38 18.48 1.73
N GLU A 38 -6.46 19.09 2.49
CA GLU A 38 -5.08 19.40 2.03
C GLU A 38 -4.36 18.13 1.58
N LYS A 39 -4.36 17.08 2.41
CA LYS A 39 -3.76 15.78 2.05
C LYS A 39 -4.36 15.21 0.78
N THR A 40 -5.68 15.32 0.60
CA THR A 40 -6.36 14.83 -0.61
C THR A 40 -5.91 15.58 -1.85
N ALA A 41 -5.78 16.90 -1.79
CA ALA A 41 -5.25 17.68 -2.90
C ALA A 41 -3.81 17.27 -3.25
N LEU A 42 -2.95 17.11 -2.24
CA LEU A 42 -1.55 16.70 -2.43
C LEU A 42 -1.41 15.27 -2.97
N TYR A 43 -2.24 14.33 -2.51
CA TYR A 43 -2.29 13.00 -3.09
C TYR A 43 -2.77 13.05 -4.55
N ASN A 44 -3.79 13.84 -4.89
CA ASN A 44 -4.20 14.00 -6.29
C ASN A 44 -3.05 14.49 -7.17
N GLU A 45 -2.22 15.41 -6.66
CA GLU A 45 -1.04 15.90 -7.37
C GLU A 45 0.06 14.83 -7.53
N ILE A 46 0.35 14.06 -6.48
CA ILE A 46 1.40 13.04 -6.56
C ILE A 46 1.02 11.88 -7.48
N TYR A 47 -0.26 11.48 -7.49
CA TYR A 47 -0.78 10.49 -8.43
C TYR A 47 -0.81 11.01 -9.85
N LYS A 48 -1.23 12.27 -10.08
CA LYS A 48 -1.15 12.91 -11.41
C LYS A 48 0.29 12.90 -11.94
N LEU A 49 1.25 13.23 -11.09
CA LEU A 49 2.67 13.21 -11.45
C LEU A 49 3.16 11.79 -11.76
N GLN A 50 2.71 10.78 -11.00
CA GLN A 50 3.01 9.38 -11.27
C GLN A 50 2.42 8.90 -12.62
N TYR A 51 1.17 9.26 -12.93
CA TYR A 51 0.58 8.95 -14.25
C TYR A 51 1.37 9.60 -15.39
N GLN A 52 1.82 10.84 -15.22
CA GLN A 52 2.67 11.52 -16.21
C GLN A 52 4.01 10.80 -16.40
N LYS A 53 4.66 10.37 -15.30
CA LYS A 53 5.89 9.57 -15.35
C LYS A 53 5.69 8.30 -16.17
N ARG A 54 4.68 7.49 -15.84
CA ARG A 54 4.40 6.21 -16.52
C ARG A 54 4.06 6.40 -17.99
N LEU A 55 3.29 7.43 -18.33
CA LEU A 55 2.98 7.76 -19.73
C LEU A 55 4.24 8.14 -20.52
N LEU A 56 5.10 8.99 -19.97
CA LEU A 56 6.34 9.39 -20.63
C LEU A 56 7.31 8.20 -20.79
N GLU A 57 7.43 7.35 -19.78
CA GLU A 57 8.22 6.12 -19.83
C GLU A 57 7.71 5.19 -20.95
N THR A 58 6.40 5.04 -21.07
CA THR A 58 5.75 4.27 -22.14
C THR A 58 6.09 4.81 -23.53
N VAL A 59 5.95 6.13 -23.73
CA VAL A 59 6.26 6.79 -25.02
C VAL A 59 7.73 6.61 -25.38
N VAL A 60 8.64 6.79 -24.42
CA VAL A 60 10.08 6.58 -24.62
C VAL A 60 10.36 5.12 -24.98
N GLY A 61 9.72 4.15 -24.32
CA GLY A 61 9.86 2.72 -24.64
C GLY A 61 9.43 2.37 -26.06
N ILE A 62 8.32 2.97 -26.54
CA ILE A 62 7.84 2.82 -27.92
C ILE A 62 8.85 3.39 -28.92
N VAL A 63 9.32 4.61 -28.68
CA VAL A 63 10.30 5.29 -29.57
C VAL A 63 11.67 4.58 -29.56
N ALA A 64 12.04 3.95 -28.44
CA ALA A 64 13.27 3.19 -28.29
C ALA A 64 13.24 1.79 -28.93
N GLY A 65 12.17 1.43 -29.66
CA GLY A 65 12.11 0.20 -30.45
C GLY A 65 11.62 -1.04 -29.70
N SER A 66 10.99 -0.87 -28.52
CA SER A 66 10.33 -1.97 -27.79
C SER A 66 8.82 -1.71 -27.64
N PRO A 67 8.05 -1.45 -28.72
CA PRO A 67 6.68 -0.94 -28.64
C PRO A 67 5.72 -1.88 -27.90
N ASP A 68 5.71 -3.18 -28.21
CA ASP A 68 4.77 -4.13 -27.60
C ASP A 68 5.00 -4.29 -26.09
N VAL A 69 6.28 -4.41 -25.69
CA VAL A 69 6.69 -4.49 -24.27
C VAL A 69 6.34 -3.19 -23.55
N ALA A 70 6.64 -2.03 -24.15
CA ALA A 70 6.37 -0.72 -23.55
C ALA A 70 4.87 -0.46 -23.38
N ILE A 71 4.05 -0.79 -24.39
CA ILE A 71 2.60 -0.66 -24.32
C ILE A 71 2.03 -1.56 -23.22
N THR A 72 2.49 -2.82 -23.16
CA THR A 72 2.03 -3.79 -22.15
C THR A 72 2.43 -3.35 -20.75
N GLN A 73 3.72 -3.04 -20.53
CA GLN A 73 4.23 -2.58 -19.24
C GLN A 73 3.55 -1.28 -18.80
N GLY A 74 3.46 -0.30 -19.70
CA GLY A 74 2.81 0.98 -19.43
C GLY A 74 1.35 0.84 -19.03
N THR A 75 0.59 -0.02 -19.73
CA THR A 75 -0.81 -0.30 -19.39
C THR A 75 -0.93 -0.92 -18.00
N LEU A 76 -0.08 -1.91 -17.68
CA LEU A 76 -0.07 -2.54 -16.35
C LEU A 76 0.31 -1.53 -15.26
N GLN A 77 1.32 -0.69 -15.47
CA GLN A 77 1.73 0.36 -14.52
C GLN A 77 0.62 1.40 -14.28
N LEU A 78 -0.08 1.84 -15.33
CA LEU A 78 -1.20 2.77 -15.20
C LEU A 78 -2.36 2.14 -14.41
N ALA A 79 -2.69 0.88 -14.71
CA ALA A 79 -3.69 0.13 -13.96
C ALA A 79 -3.30 -0.06 -12.49
N ALA A 80 -2.04 -0.44 -12.22
CA ALA A 80 -1.49 -0.57 -10.86
C ALA A 80 -1.59 0.75 -10.08
N THR A 81 -1.21 1.86 -10.73
CA THR A 81 -1.30 3.21 -10.15
C THR A 81 -2.74 3.54 -9.79
N LYS A 82 -3.71 3.22 -10.66
CA LYS A 82 -5.13 3.46 -10.39
C LYS A 82 -5.68 2.61 -9.24
N MET A 83 -5.33 1.33 -9.21
CA MET A 83 -5.77 0.44 -8.13
C MET A 83 -5.16 0.85 -6.78
N ARG A 84 -3.92 1.34 -6.78
CA ARG A 84 -3.29 1.92 -5.59
C ARG A 84 -3.98 3.21 -5.14
N GLU A 85 -4.37 4.08 -6.06
CA GLU A 85 -5.12 5.32 -5.77
C GLU A 85 -6.45 5.02 -5.07
N GLU A 86 -7.22 4.06 -5.60
CA GLU A 86 -8.49 3.65 -4.98
C GLU A 86 -8.28 2.99 -3.62
N THR A 87 -7.20 2.20 -3.47
CA THR A 87 -6.83 1.58 -2.20
C THR A 87 -6.46 2.60 -1.13
N LEU A 88 -5.68 3.62 -1.49
CA LEU A 88 -5.37 4.72 -0.57
C LEU A 88 -6.64 5.47 -0.18
N LYS A 89 -7.48 5.82 -1.16
CA LYS A 89 -8.76 6.51 -0.92
C LYS A 89 -9.65 5.72 0.03
N ASN A 90 -9.74 4.40 -0.15
CA ASN A 90 -10.52 3.54 0.73
C ASN A 90 -9.89 3.41 2.13
N SER A 91 -8.56 3.31 2.23
CA SER A 91 -7.84 3.25 3.51
C SER A 91 -8.05 4.53 4.35
N ARG A 92 -8.14 5.68 3.67
CA ARG A 92 -8.34 7.01 4.28
C ARG A 92 -9.77 7.29 4.76
N LEU A 93 -10.74 6.41 4.47
CA LEU A 93 -12.12 6.59 4.94
C LEU A 93 -12.21 6.50 6.47
N PHE A 94 -11.37 5.68 7.09
CA PHE A 94 -11.32 5.55 8.54
C PHE A 94 -10.51 6.68 9.18
N LYS A 95 -11.15 7.49 10.01
CA LYS A 95 -10.51 8.62 10.72
C LYS A 95 -9.52 8.18 11.80
N GLY A 96 -9.58 6.92 12.21
CA GLY A 96 -8.62 6.29 13.10
C GLY A 96 -9.10 6.09 14.53
N ILE A 97 -8.24 5.43 15.30
CA ILE A 97 -8.37 5.20 16.74
C ILE A 97 -7.35 6.06 17.45
N LYS A 98 -7.81 7.01 18.26
CA LYS A 98 -6.97 7.83 19.13
C LYS A 98 -6.82 7.17 20.49
N ASP A 99 -5.60 6.95 20.92
CA ASP A 99 -5.30 6.51 22.28
C ASP A 99 -5.58 7.65 23.28
N ALA A 100 -6.44 7.41 24.27
CA ALA A 100 -6.81 8.41 25.27
C ALA A 100 -5.63 8.85 26.16
N LYS A 101 -4.64 7.98 26.39
CA LYS A 101 -3.50 8.22 27.28
C LYS A 101 -2.31 8.83 26.55
N THR A 102 -2.01 8.32 25.36
CA THR A 102 -0.82 8.74 24.60
C THR A 102 -1.12 9.80 23.54
N GLY A 103 -2.38 9.94 23.14
CA GLY A 103 -2.80 10.80 22.03
C GLY A 103 -2.41 10.25 20.65
N GLN A 104 -1.75 9.09 20.57
CA GLN A 104 -1.39 8.46 19.30
C GLN A 104 -2.64 8.11 18.49
N ILE A 105 -2.61 8.38 17.19
CA ILE A 105 -3.70 8.04 16.28
C ILE A 105 -3.25 6.88 15.38
N LEU A 106 -4.08 5.86 15.28
CA LEU A 106 -3.89 4.68 14.42
C LEU A 106 -4.93 4.68 13.30
N ARG A 107 -4.48 4.72 12.06
CA ARG A 107 -5.27 4.61 10.83
C ARG A 107 -4.64 3.59 9.89
N ASN A 108 -5.42 3.13 8.91
CA ASN A 108 -4.93 2.25 7.85
C ASN A 108 -3.71 2.84 7.11
N ASP A 109 -3.65 4.16 6.96
CA ASP A 109 -2.60 4.93 6.27
C ASP A 109 -1.61 5.64 7.22
N SER A 110 -1.48 5.19 8.47
CA SER A 110 -0.63 5.86 9.47
C SER A 110 0.87 5.63 9.32
N TYR A 111 1.30 4.61 8.58
CA TYR A 111 2.72 4.29 8.44
C TYR A 111 3.28 4.73 7.09
N ASP A 112 4.52 5.21 7.11
CA ASP A 112 5.22 5.70 5.94
C ASP A 112 5.78 4.55 5.09
N SER A 113 5.93 4.81 3.79
CA SER A 113 6.68 3.96 2.86
C SER A 113 7.63 4.81 2.01
N GLY A 114 8.68 4.18 1.46
CA GLY A 114 9.55 4.76 0.44
C GLY A 114 8.91 4.81 -0.94
N TYR A 115 7.72 4.21 -1.12
CA TYR A 115 6.98 4.23 -2.36
C TYR A 115 6.61 5.64 -2.82
N PHE A 116 6.15 5.79 -4.08
CA PHE A 116 6.03 7.11 -4.71
C PHE A 116 5.09 8.07 -3.97
N ASP A 117 4.03 7.55 -3.35
CA ASP A 117 3.03 8.30 -2.58
C ASP A 117 3.39 8.44 -1.09
N GLY A 118 4.43 7.74 -0.63
CA GLY A 118 4.97 7.87 0.72
C GLY A 118 4.19 7.13 1.81
N VAL A 119 3.16 6.37 1.45
CA VAL A 119 2.25 5.69 2.39
C VAL A 119 2.37 4.18 2.27
N LYS A 120 2.40 3.49 3.40
CA LYS A 120 2.35 2.03 3.45
C LYS A 120 0.91 1.56 3.27
N LEU A 121 0.67 0.77 2.24
CA LEU A 121 -0.63 0.16 1.96
C LEU A 121 -0.59 -1.37 2.02
N GLY A 122 0.59 -1.99 2.04
CA GLY A 122 0.74 -3.43 2.22
C GLY A 122 0.43 -3.87 3.65
N GLY A 123 -0.02 -5.10 3.80
CA GLY A 123 -0.42 -5.70 5.08
C GLY A 123 -1.93 -5.69 5.33
N VAL A 124 -2.32 -6.17 6.50
CA VAL A 124 -3.73 -6.30 6.91
C VAL A 124 -4.24 -4.95 7.44
N ARG A 125 -5.47 -4.61 7.08
CA ARG A 125 -6.14 -3.38 7.55
C ARG A 125 -6.67 -3.54 8.98
N ILE A 126 -6.90 -2.41 9.65
CA ILE A 126 -7.41 -2.37 11.03
C ILE A 126 -8.67 -3.24 11.17
N ASP A 127 -8.69 -4.15 12.13
CA ASP A 127 -9.92 -4.76 12.65
C ASP A 127 -10.26 -4.09 13.98
N VAL A 128 -11.31 -3.27 13.97
CA VAL A 128 -11.73 -2.49 15.13
C VAL A 128 -12.15 -3.39 16.28
N ASP A 129 -12.78 -4.54 16.02
CA ASP A 129 -13.24 -5.44 17.07
C ASP A 129 -12.08 -6.06 17.82
N VAL A 130 -11.04 -6.51 17.10
CA VAL A 130 -9.83 -7.09 17.69
C VAL A 130 -9.17 -6.13 18.68
N ILE A 131 -9.19 -4.83 18.38
CA ILE A 131 -8.59 -3.78 19.22
C ILE A 131 -9.53 -3.39 20.37
N CYS A 132 -10.78 -3.05 20.04
CA CYS A 132 -11.75 -2.48 20.97
C CYS A 132 -12.34 -3.50 21.95
N ASN A 133 -12.27 -4.80 21.62
CA ASN A 133 -12.70 -5.92 22.47
C ASN A 133 -11.52 -6.82 22.89
N SER A 134 -10.32 -6.23 22.99
CA SER A 134 -9.09 -6.90 23.43
C SER A 134 -9.06 -7.27 24.91
N GLY A 135 -9.98 -6.74 25.73
CA GLY A 135 -9.95 -6.87 27.19
C GLY A 135 -8.94 -5.91 27.87
N MET A 136 -8.13 -5.20 27.09
CA MET A 136 -7.18 -4.19 27.57
C MET A 136 -7.78 -2.79 27.65
N GLY A 137 -8.98 -2.60 27.12
CA GLY A 137 -9.67 -1.33 27.06
C GLY A 137 -10.96 -1.46 26.26
N SER A 138 -11.59 -0.32 26.01
CA SER A 138 -12.76 -0.22 25.15
C SER A 138 -12.67 1.00 24.25
N CYS A 139 -13.38 0.99 23.13
CA CYS A 139 -13.48 2.14 22.24
C CYS A 139 -14.78 2.92 22.47
N SER A 140 -14.68 4.25 22.49
CA SER A 140 -15.82 5.16 22.42
C SER A 140 -15.82 5.88 21.08
N GLN A 141 -16.99 6.03 20.46
CA GLN A 141 -17.13 6.77 19.22
C GLN A 141 -17.15 8.28 19.48
N ASN A 142 -16.44 9.04 18.64
CA ASN A 142 -16.46 10.49 18.67
C ASN A 142 -17.46 11.04 17.63
N ASP A 143 -17.91 12.29 17.79
CA ASP A 143 -18.88 12.94 16.90
C ASP A 143 -18.40 13.02 15.45
N ASP A 144 -17.09 13.11 15.25
CA ASP A 144 -16.49 13.15 13.92
C ASP A 144 -16.41 11.76 13.26
N GLY A 145 -16.75 10.67 13.95
CA GLY A 145 -16.67 9.30 13.46
C GLY A 145 -15.32 8.61 13.68
N SER A 146 -14.35 9.27 14.30
CA SER A 146 -13.17 8.60 14.85
C SER A 146 -13.50 7.82 16.13
N LEU A 147 -12.59 6.97 16.57
CA LEU A 147 -12.71 6.24 17.83
C LEU A 147 -11.68 6.73 18.83
N THR A 148 -12.01 6.66 20.12
CA THR A 148 -11.06 6.85 21.22
C THR A 148 -10.88 5.52 21.95
N PHE A 149 -9.65 5.01 22.01
CA PHE A 149 -9.31 3.82 22.81
C PHE A 149 -9.04 4.22 24.26
N ASN A 150 -9.90 3.74 25.16
CA ASN A 150 -9.84 3.93 26.60
C ASN A 150 -9.26 2.67 27.24
N GLY A 151 -7.93 2.64 27.39
CA GLY A 151 -7.24 1.52 28.00
C GLY A 151 -7.54 1.39 29.50
N THR A 152 -7.82 0.18 29.96
CA THR A 152 -7.95 -0.17 31.38
C THR A 152 -6.57 -0.11 32.05
N ASN A 153 -6.49 0.36 33.29
CA ASN A 153 -5.23 0.48 34.05
C ASN A 153 -4.16 1.31 33.30
N ASN A 154 -3.04 0.70 32.93
CA ASN A 154 -1.93 1.31 32.20
C ASN A 154 -1.86 0.88 30.72
N TYR A 155 -2.78 0.04 30.24
CA TYR A 155 -2.77 -0.39 28.84
C TYR A 155 -3.01 0.78 27.90
N THR A 156 -2.32 0.74 26.77
CA THR A 156 -2.36 1.70 25.67
C THR A 156 -2.81 1.01 24.40
N LEU A 157 -3.08 1.79 23.35
CA LEU A 157 -3.43 1.24 22.03
C LEU A 157 -2.31 0.36 21.47
N LYS A 158 -1.04 0.63 21.82
CA LYS A 158 0.10 -0.21 21.42
C LYS A 158 0.01 -1.61 22.01
N ASP A 159 -0.42 -1.73 23.26
CA ASP A 159 -0.60 -3.03 23.92
C ASP A 159 -1.74 -3.81 23.27
N ALA A 160 -2.83 -3.12 22.91
CA ALA A 160 -3.98 -3.74 22.26
C ALA A 160 -3.69 -4.30 20.86
N ILE A 161 -2.67 -3.79 20.16
CA ILE A 161 -2.23 -4.28 18.84
C ILE A 161 -0.97 -5.16 18.92
N ASP A 162 -0.47 -5.47 20.11
CA ASP A 162 0.68 -6.33 20.32
C ASP A 162 0.21 -7.79 20.45
N PRO A 163 0.56 -8.70 19.51
CA PRO A 163 0.16 -10.11 19.57
C PRO A 163 0.66 -10.85 20.83
N VAL A 164 1.71 -10.36 21.49
CA VAL A 164 2.22 -10.96 22.73
C VAL A 164 1.28 -10.67 23.90
N GLN A 165 0.65 -9.51 23.90
CA GLN A 165 -0.27 -9.10 24.96
C GLN A 165 -1.72 -9.46 24.61
N ASN A 166 -2.12 -9.28 23.35
CA ASN A 166 -3.44 -9.58 22.81
C ASN A 166 -3.30 -10.65 21.71
N GLU A 167 -3.52 -11.92 22.05
CA GLU A 167 -3.40 -13.03 21.10
C GLU A 167 -4.23 -12.81 19.81
N LYS A 168 -5.42 -12.19 19.93
CA LYS A 168 -6.27 -11.87 18.78
C LYS A 168 -5.62 -10.84 17.83
N ALA A 169 -4.75 -9.98 18.34
CA ALA A 169 -4.00 -9.03 17.52
C ALA A 169 -3.07 -9.71 16.53
N GLY A 170 -2.74 -11.01 16.70
CA GLY A 170 -2.06 -11.79 15.66
C GLY A 170 -2.78 -11.75 14.30
N GLY A 171 -4.12 -11.67 14.30
CA GLY A 171 -4.91 -11.53 13.07
C GLY A 171 -4.75 -10.18 12.35
N LEU A 172 -4.15 -9.17 13.00
CA LEU A 172 -3.83 -7.87 12.39
C LEU A 172 -2.53 -7.92 11.58
N TYR A 173 -1.76 -9.00 11.63
CA TYR A 173 -0.45 -9.09 10.99
C TYR A 173 -0.45 -10.18 9.91
N GLY A 174 -0.52 -9.74 8.64
CA GLY A 174 -0.41 -10.63 7.49
C GLY A 174 1.01 -11.13 7.25
N GLU A 175 1.15 -12.12 6.36
CA GLU A 175 2.44 -12.71 5.98
C GLU A 175 3.38 -11.70 5.30
N THR A 176 2.81 -10.83 4.46
CA THR A 176 3.54 -9.84 3.67
C THR A 176 3.08 -8.43 4.03
N GLY A 177 3.97 -7.65 4.64
CA GLY A 177 3.70 -6.29 5.08
C GLY A 177 3.07 -6.17 6.47
N GLY A 178 2.78 -7.29 7.15
CA GLY A 178 2.30 -7.30 8.53
C GLY A 178 0.99 -6.54 8.72
N PHE A 179 0.98 -5.58 9.65
CA PHE A 179 -0.14 -4.71 9.93
C PHE A 179 0.03 -3.37 9.19
N GLN A 180 -0.96 -2.96 8.40
CA GLN A 180 -0.87 -1.80 7.50
C GLN A 180 -0.47 -0.51 8.24
N SER A 181 -1.05 -0.29 9.41
CA SER A 181 -0.89 0.92 10.23
C SER A 181 0.46 1.10 10.92
N VAL A 182 1.35 0.10 10.88
CA VAL A 182 2.64 0.11 11.58
C VAL A 182 3.76 -0.40 10.67
N LYS A 183 4.97 -0.50 11.25
CA LYS A 183 6.17 -0.95 10.53
C LYS A 183 5.94 -2.25 9.79
N GLY A 184 6.34 -2.26 8.53
CA GLY A 184 6.22 -3.42 7.66
C GLY A 184 7.16 -4.55 8.07
N GLU A 185 6.70 -5.77 7.87
CA GLU A 185 7.43 -6.97 8.21
C GLU A 185 7.06 -8.15 7.31
N TRP A 186 7.96 -9.12 7.24
CA TRP A 186 7.66 -10.46 6.76
C TRP A 186 7.33 -11.35 7.95
N ASN A 187 6.18 -12.00 7.92
CA ASN A 187 5.78 -13.01 8.91
C ASN A 187 5.97 -14.40 8.31
N LEU A 188 7.20 -14.91 8.41
CA LEU A 188 7.59 -16.20 7.85
C LEU A 188 7.75 -17.20 8.99
N HIS A 189 6.95 -18.27 8.96
CA HIS A 189 6.98 -19.35 9.97
C HIS A 189 6.87 -18.82 11.41
N PHE A 190 5.90 -17.93 11.66
CA PHE A 190 5.67 -17.30 12.97
C PHE A 190 6.85 -16.45 13.50
N LYS A 191 7.83 -16.13 12.65
CA LYS A 191 8.90 -15.17 12.95
C LYS A 191 8.67 -13.88 12.18
N ARG A 192 8.71 -12.77 12.91
CA ARG A 192 8.49 -11.41 12.40
C ARG A 192 9.82 -10.78 12.02
N PHE A 193 9.98 -10.43 10.74
CA PHE A 193 11.18 -9.78 10.21
C PHE A 193 10.83 -8.38 9.72
N PRO A 194 10.99 -7.34 10.55
CA PRO A 194 10.68 -5.97 10.16
C PRO A 194 11.63 -5.50 9.05
N TYR A 195 11.11 -4.68 8.14
CA TYR A 195 11.90 -4.03 7.09
C TYR A 195 11.81 -2.51 7.20
N GLU A 196 12.83 -1.83 6.69
CA GLU A 196 12.90 -0.37 6.72
C GLU A 196 12.17 0.28 5.54
N ILE A 197 11.70 1.50 5.77
CA ILE A 197 11.14 2.39 4.75
C ILE A 197 12.18 2.58 3.63
N GLY A 198 11.76 2.38 2.37
CA GLY A 198 12.62 2.48 1.19
C GLY A 198 13.56 1.28 0.96
N SER A 199 13.46 0.23 1.76
CA SER A 199 14.18 -1.03 1.48
C SER A 199 13.58 -1.76 0.28
N LEU A 200 14.33 -2.73 -0.28
CA LEU A 200 13.81 -3.60 -1.34
C LEU A 200 12.52 -4.32 -0.94
N SER A 201 12.41 -4.72 0.33
CA SER A 201 11.19 -5.34 0.86
C SER A 201 10.00 -4.39 0.89
N ASP A 202 10.23 -3.13 1.27
CA ASP A 202 9.19 -2.09 1.26
C ASP A 202 8.66 -1.87 -0.17
N PHE A 203 9.55 -1.62 -1.13
CA PHE A 203 9.15 -1.45 -2.54
C PHE A 203 8.46 -2.70 -3.12
N ALA A 204 8.98 -3.89 -2.81
CA ALA A 204 8.39 -5.14 -3.28
C ALA A 204 6.96 -5.31 -2.76
N VAL A 205 6.73 -5.17 -1.45
CA VAL A 205 5.39 -5.31 -0.87
C VAL A 205 4.44 -4.23 -1.40
N GLU A 206 4.90 -2.98 -1.49
CA GLU A 206 4.07 -1.85 -1.91
C GLU A 206 3.69 -1.87 -3.40
N SER A 207 4.50 -2.53 -4.24
CA SER A 207 4.15 -2.78 -5.64
C SER A 207 2.95 -3.70 -5.81
N PHE A 208 2.70 -4.60 -4.84
CA PHE A 208 1.50 -5.44 -4.80
C PHE A 208 0.33 -4.74 -4.11
N ALA A 209 0.59 -3.88 -3.12
CA ALA A 209 -0.40 -3.41 -2.17
C ALA A 209 -1.70 -2.91 -2.81
N GLY A 210 -1.63 -2.03 -3.83
CA GLY A 210 -2.81 -1.49 -4.47
C GLY A 210 -3.66 -2.53 -5.20
N THR A 211 -3.03 -3.31 -6.07
CA THR A 211 -3.74 -4.33 -6.87
C THR A 211 -4.24 -5.48 -6.00
N HIS A 212 -3.41 -5.97 -5.08
CA HIS A 212 -3.72 -7.08 -4.21
C HIS A 212 -4.85 -6.74 -3.24
N ASP A 213 -4.81 -5.57 -2.62
CA ASP A 213 -5.85 -5.15 -1.67
C ASP A 213 -7.19 -4.88 -2.38
N LEU A 214 -7.16 -4.23 -3.55
CA LEU A 214 -8.39 -3.98 -4.33
C LEU A 214 -9.03 -5.30 -4.78
N LEU A 215 -8.26 -6.18 -5.44
CA LEU A 215 -8.78 -7.41 -6.04
C LEU A 215 -9.04 -8.52 -5.02
N GLY A 216 -8.26 -8.57 -3.95
CA GLY A 216 -8.40 -9.57 -2.89
C GLY A 216 -9.39 -9.18 -1.80
N GLY A 217 -9.53 -7.88 -1.52
CA GLY A 217 -10.33 -7.36 -0.39
C GLY A 217 -11.52 -6.51 -0.80
N GLN A 218 -11.26 -5.37 -1.44
CA GLN A 218 -12.27 -4.32 -1.66
C GLN A 218 -13.40 -4.76 -2.59
N VAL A 219 -13.08 -5.37 -3.74
CA VAL A 219 -14.07 -5.83 -4.74
C VAL A 219 -15.06 -6.82 -4.13
N TRP A 220 -14.59 -7.61 -3.16
CA TRP A 220 -15.38 -8.64 -2.47
C TRP A 220 -16.09 -8.13 -1.22
N LYS A 221 -15.93 -6.85 -0.86
CA LYS A 221 -16.52 -6.22 0.34
C LYS A 221 -16.09 -6.88 1.64
N TRP A 222 -14.83 -7.29 1.73
CA TRP A 222 -14.22 -7.77 2.98
C TRP A 222 -13.85 -6.66 3.96
N TYR A 223 -13.98 -5.41 3.49
CA TYR A 223 -13.86 -4.22 4.30
C TYR A 223 -15.23 -3.59 4.61
N ASP A 224 -15.30 -2.91 5.75
CA ASP A 224 -16.48 -2.21 6.19
C ASP A 224 -16.64 -0.88 5.43
N LYS A 225 -17.65 -0.09 5.79
CA LYS A 225 -17.92 1.19 5.13
C LYS A 225 -16.82 2.23 5.34
N LEU A 226 -15.94 2.02 6.31
CA LEU A 226 -14.80 2.88 6.63
C LEU A 226 -13.48 2.32 6.09
N GLY A 227 -13.51 1.21 5.34
CA GLY A 227 -12.32 0.58 4.77
C GLY A 227 -11.51 -0.24 5.77
N ASN A 228 -12.06 -0.55 6.95
CA ASN A 228 -11.45 -1.45 7.94
C ASN A 228 -11.83 -2.90 7.65
N THR A 229 -11.08 -3.86 8.19
CA THR A 229 -11.43 -5.28 8.12
C THR A 229 -12.81 -5.52 8.74
N SER A 230 -13.76 -6.01 7.93
CA SER A 230 -15.10 -6.36 8.40
C SER A 230 -15.08 -7.58 9.33
N GLN A 231 -15.98 -7.60 10.30
CA GLN A 231 -16.35 -8.82 11.01
C GLN A 231 -16.91 -9.87 10.03
N LYS A 232 -16.42 -11.11 10.15
CA LYS A 232 -16.71 -12.20 9.23
C LYS A 232 -17.13 -13.44 9.99
N THR A 233 -18.13 -14.15 9.47
CA THR A 233 -18.40 -15.53 9.89
C THR A 233 -17.26 -16.46 9.44
N PRO A 234 -17.12 -17.66 10.02
CA PRO A 234 -16.07 -18.61 9.60
C PRO A 234 -16.06 -18.89 8.08
N VAL A 235 -17.25 -18.97 7.47
CA VAL A 235 -17.39 -19.17 6.01
C VAL A 235 -16.88 -17.96 5.24
N GLN A 236 -17.25 -16.74 5.67
CA GLN A 236 -16.75 -15.51 5.04
C GLN A 236 -15.24 -15.35 5.21
N SER A 237 -14.68 -15.75 6.35
CA SER A 237 -13.23 -15.72 6.59
C SER A 237 -12.49 -16.68 5.65
N ALA A 238 -13.03 -17.88 5.40
CA ALA A 238 -12.45 -18.81 4.44
C ALA A 238 -12.50 -18.27 2.99
N LEU A 239 -13.61 -17.63 2.60
CA LEU A 239 -13.73 -16.99 1.29
C LEU A 239 -12.78 -15.77 1.15
N ALA A 240 -12.63 -14.98 2.21
CA ALA A 240 -11.70 -13.86 2.24
C ALA A 240 -10.26 -14.33 2.08
N LEU A 241 -9.87 -15.42 2.75
CA LEU A 241 -8.56 -16.04 2.57
C LEU A 241 -8.37 -16.52 1.12
N GLY A 242 -9.37 -17.22 0.55
CA GLY A 242 -9.28 -17.72 -0.82
C GLY A 242 -9.12 -16.61 -1.86
N THR A 243 -9.90 -15.54 -1.75
CA THR A 243 -9.80 -14.37 -2.65
C THR A 243 -8.48 -13.62 -2.49
N THR A 244 -7.97 -13.49 -1.27
CA THR A 244 -6.65 -12.90 -0.99
C THR A 244 -5.53 -13.72 -1.64
N VAL A 245 -5.52 -15.04 -1.46
CA VAL A 245 -4.51 -15.93 -2.05
C VAL A 245 -4.55 -15.90 -3.58
N LEU A 246 -5.75 -15.91 -4.18
CA LEU A 246 -5.92 -15.81 -5.64
C LEU A 246 -5.50 -14.45 -6.20
N ALA A 247 -5.58 -13.38 -5.40
CA ALA A 247 -5.15 -12.05 -5.83
C ALA A 247 -3.62 -11.95 -6.02
N ILE A 248 -2.81 -12.80 -5.37
CA ILE A 248 -1.35 -12.78 -5.50
C ILE A 248 -0.89 -13.01 -6.95
N PRO A 249 -1.22 -14.15 -7.62
CA PRO A 249 -0.79 -14.37 -9.00
C PRO A 249 -1.41 -13.38 -9.98
N VAL A 250 -2.60 -12.84 -9.68
CA VAL A 250 -3.26 -11.81 -10.52
C VAL A 250 -2.56 -10.46 -10.37
N SER A 251 -2.03 -10.13 -9.19
CA SER A 251 -1.33 -8.87 -8.91
C SER A 251 0.13 -8.89 -9.39
N ALA A 252 0.73 -10.08 -9.50
CA ALA A 252 2.14 -10.22 -9.85
C ALA A 252 2.54 -9.52 -11.16
N PRO A 253 1.80 -9.61 -12.28
CA PRO A 253 2.13 -8.87 -13.50
C PRO A 253 2.16 -7.35 -13.31
N PHE A 254 1.24 -6.80 -12.51
CA PHE A 254 1.16 -5.37 -12.21
C PHE A 254 2.34 -4.93 -11.34
N ALA A 255 2.65 -5.69 -10.30
CA ALA A 255 3.79 -5.43 -9.42
C ALA A 255 5.13 -5.53 -10.17
N MET A 256 5.31 -6.58 -10.98
CA MET A 256 6.50 -6.75 -11.82
C MET A 256 6.68 -5.60 -12.80
N ALA A 257 5.60 -5.15 -13.45
CA ALA A 257 5.64 -4.01 -14.35
C ALA A 257 6.12 -2.73 -13.65
N ASP A 258 5.84 -2.58 -12.35
CA ASP A 258 6.23 -1.41 -11.57
C ASP A 258 7.70 -1.44 -11.10
N VAL A 259 8.19 -2.62 -10.67
CA VAL A 259 9.54 -2.76 -10.09
C VAL A 259 10.64 -3.15 -11.08
N MET A 260 10.28 -3.70 -12.25
CA MET A 260 11.25 -4.18 -13.23
C MET A 260 11.52 -3.16 -14.35
N SER A 261 12.77 -3.10 -14.79
CA SER A 261 13.13 -2.31 -15.99
C SER A 261 12.50 -2.91 -17.26
N SER A 262 12.23 -2.06 -18.26
CA SER A 262 11.73 -2.52 -19.55
C SER A 262 12.69 -3.49 -20.25
N ASP A 263 14.00 -3.29 -20.11
CA ASP A 263 15.02 -4.23 -20.60
C ASP A 263 14.87 -5.63 -20.00
N PHE A 264 14.59 -5.72 -18.70
CA PHE A 264 14.42 -7.01 -18.01
C PHE A 264 13.11 -7.70 -18.42
N LEU A 265 12.02 -6.95 -18.56
CA LEU A 265 10.75 -7.50 -19.03
C LEU A 265 10.82 -7.97 -20.47
N GLU A 266 11.54 -7.24 -21.33
CA GLU A 266 11.79 -7.66 -22.71
C GLU A 266 12.52 -9.02 -22.77
N VAL A 267 13.54 -9.21 -21.92
CA VAL A 267 14.22 -10.51 -21.77
C VAL A 267 13.26 -11.59 -21.26
N LEU A 268 12.45 -11.31 -20.24
CA LEU A 268 11.47 -12.27 -19.73
C LEU A 268 10.44 -12.69 -20.78
N MET A 269 9.92 -11.75 -21.57
CA MET A 269 8.96 -12.05 -22.64
C MET A 269 9.59 -12.87 -23.77
N GLN A 270 10.87 -12.62 -24.09
CA GLN A 270 11.62 -13.43 -25.05
C GLN A 270 11.87 -14.85 -24.55
N ILE A 271 12.11 -15.04 -23.25
CA ILE A 271 12.33 -16.37 -22.63
C ILE A 271 11.00 -17.13 -22.49
N GLY A 272 9.91 -16.45 -22.11
CA GLY A 272 8.59 -17.06 -21.91
C GLY A 272 7.77 -17.28 -23.19
N GLY A 273 8.25 -16.79 -24.34
CA GLY A 273 7.62 -16.93 -25.65
C GLY A 273 7.94 -18.23 -26.40
N HIS A 274 8.39 -19.28 -25.70
CA HIS A 274 8.55 -20.64 -26.21
C HIS A 274 7.51 -21.59 -25.61
#